data_AF-A0A954NY22-F1
#
_entry.id   AF-A0A954NY22-F1
#
_cell.length_a   1.000
_cell.length_b   1.000
_cell.length_c   1.000
_cell.angle_alpha   90.00
_cell.angle_beta   90.00
_cell.angle_gamma   90.00
#
_symmetry.space_group_name_H-M   'P 1'
#
loop_
_entity.id
_entity.type
_entity.pdbx_description
1 polymer ?
#
loop_
_entity_poly.entity_id
_entity_poly.type
_entity_poly.pdbx_seq_one_letter_code
_entity_poly.pdbx_strand_id
1 'polypeptide(L)'
;MEAADGLGIVLQLVRRLGVAESINRRCPILTLWMPYSEADHDLNIAFNLLAGGMCLEHLELRRNDEANLDALGTQRIPDPTTAGDFCRRFSAWNVFVLHEAFHEPRLKVWRQQPEDFFDLAVIEADGTMVETCGEKKEDIGLNHKGQWGCHPLVMTLAATREVLYLVNRPGNRPSHEQAAAYFDRSIDLCRRAGLA
;
A
#
# COMPACT_ATOMS: atom_id res chain seq x y z
N MET A 1 22.53 13.34 4.93
CA MET A 1 22.28 12.91 6.32
C MET A 1 20.92 13.45 6.77
N GLU A 2 19.85 13.18 6.02
CA GLU A 2 18.48 13.67 6.35
C GLU A 2 17.37 12.64 6.06
N ALA A 3 17.64 11.55 5.32
CA ALA A 3 16.64 10.53 5.00
C ALA A 3 16.50 9.42 6.07
N ALA A 4 17.45 9.29 7.00
CA ALA A 4 17.50 8.18 7.96
C ALA A 4 16.61 8.39 9.21
N ASP A 5 16.44 9.64 9.67
CA ASP A 5 15.75 9.92 10.94
C ASP A 5 14.24 9.66 10.88
N GLY A 6 13.60 9.93 9.74
CA GLY A 6 12.17 9.67 9.54
C GLY A 6 11.83 8.17 9.45
N LEU A 7 12.74 7.37 8.87
CA LEU A 7 12.52 5.93 8.68
C LEU A 7 12.45 5.19 10.03
N GLY A 8 13.28 5.60 11.01
CA GLY A 8 13.26 5.02 12.35
C GLY A 8 11.90 5.15 13.05
N ILE A 9 11.23 6.30 12.93
CA ILE A 9 9.89 6.52 13.50
C ILE A 9 8.85 5.62 12.82
N VAL A 10 8.91 5.53 11.48
CA VAL A 10 7.99 4.65 10.73
C VAL A 10 8.20 3.19 11.11
N LEU A 11 9.44 2.75 11.27
CA LEU A 11 9.75 1.38 11.70
C LEU A 11 9.21 1.07 13.10
N GLN A 12 9.34 2.01 14.03
CA GLN A 12 8.75 1.86 15.37
C GLN A 12 7.22 1.79 15.30
N LEU A 13 6.58 2.59 14.44
CA LEU A 13 5.13 2.54 14.25
C LEU A 13 4.68 1.19 13.67
N VAL A 14 5.37 0.71 12.62
CA VAL A 14 5.13 -0.60 11.97
C VAL A 14 5.20 -1.72 13.00
N ARG A 15 6.26 -1.73 13.84
CA ARG A 15 6.44 -2.72 14.91
C ARG A 15 5.36 -2.61 15.99
N ARG A 16 5.08 -1.40 16.49
CA ARG A 16 4.12 -1.18 17.58
C ARG A 16 2.68 -1.51 17.17
N LEU A 17 2.32 -1.28 15.92
CA LEU A 17 0.99 -1.59 15.38
C LEU A 17 0.85 -3.05 14.92
N GLY A 18 1.95 -3.78 14.81
CA GLY A 18 1.97 -5.16 14.34
C GLY A 18 1.57 -5.28 12.87
N VAL A 19 2.08 -4.38 12.03
CA VAL A 19 1.74 -4.33 10.59
C VAL A 19 2.25 -5.58 9.87
N ALA A 20 3.49 -6.01 10.16
CA ALA A 20 4.10 -7.17 9.54
C ALA A 20 3.31 -8.46 9.84
N GLU A 21 2.89 -8.63 11.09
CA GLU A 21 2.08 -9.76 11.55
C GLU A 21 0.69 -9.77 10.90
N SER A 22 0.12 -8.58 10.64
CA SER A 22 -1.14 -8.46 9.93
C SER A 22 -1.01 -8.88 8.46
N ILE A 23 0.04 -8.40 7.77
CA ILE A 23 0.34 -8.76 6.38
C ILE A 23 0.56 -10.27 6.25
N ASN A 24 1.48 -10.83 7.04
CA ASN A 24 1.82 -12.26 6.98
C ASN A 24 0.63 -13.18 7.28
N ARG A 25 -0.32 -12.73 8.12
CA ARG A 25 -1.53 -13.51 8.41
C ARG A 25 -2.58 -13.43 7.31
N ARG A 26 -2.84 -12.23 6.77
CA ARG A 26 -3.95 -12.01 5.84
C ARG A 26 -3.57 -12.29 4.40
N CYS A 27 -2.32 -12.00 4.00
CA CYS A 27 -1.88 -12.03 2.62
C CYS A 27 -0.79 -13.10 2.37
N PRO A 28 -1.05 -14.40 2.59
CA PRO A 28 -0.07 -15.45 2.31
C PRO A 28 0.03 -15.67 0.79
N ILE A 29 1.00 -15.01 0.16
CA ILE A 29 1.28 -15.11 -1.29
C ILE A 29 2.39 -16.12 -1.55
N LEU A 30 3.32 -16.27 -0.61
CA LEU A 30 4.45 -17.18 -0.75
C LEU A 30 4.02 -18.60 -0.39
N THR A 31 4.37 -19.55 -1.25
CA THR A 31 4.19 -20.98 -0.97
C THR A 31 5.15 -21.49 0.11
N LEU A 32 6.31 -20.86 0.24
CA LEU A 32 7.33 -21.16 1.23
C LEU A 32 8.10 -19.89 1.58
N TRP A 33 8.31 -19.64 2.87
CA TRP A 33 9.15 -18.54 3.35
C TRP A 33 10.60 -18.97 3.41
N MET A 34 11.41 -18.49 2.46
CA MET A 34 12.84 -18.79 2.38
C MET A 34 13.57 -17.64 1.68
N PRO A 35 14.27 -16.73 2.37
CA PRO A 35 14.32 -16.45 3.81
C PRO A 35 13.39 -15.31 4.27
N TYR A 36 12.52 -14.83 3.39
CA TYR A 36 11.69 -13.64 3.60
C TYR A 36 10.21 -14.02 3.70
N SER A 37 9.48 -13.32 4.57
CA SER A 37 8.02 -13.32 4.65
C SER A 37 7.41 -12.30 3.69
N GLU A 38 6.09 -12.32 3.49
CA GLU A 38 5.40 -11.32 2.66
C GLU A 38 5.62 -9.89 3.16
N ALA A 39 5.55 -9.69 4.48
CA ALA A 39 5.81 -8.40 5.10
C ALA A 39 7.24 -7.90 4.84
N ASP A 40 8.24 -8.79 4.79
CA ASP A 40 9.62 -8.40 4.48
C ASP A 40 9.73 -7.85 3.06
N HIS A 41 8.94 -8.36 2.11
CA HIS A 41 8.89 -7.83 0.76
C HIS A 41 8.09 -6.52 0.69
N ASP A 42 6.86 -6.52 1.19
CA ASP A 42 5.95 -5.36 1.13
C ASP A 42 6.55 -4.14 1.82
N LEU A 43 7.05 -4.32 3.05
CA LEU A 43 7.61 -3.24 3.84
C LEU A 43 8.94 -2.76 3.27
N ASN A 44 9.78 -3.65 2.74
CA ASN A 44 11.05 -3.24 2.13
C ASN A 44 10.83 -2.37 0.88
N ILE A 45 9.82 -2.68 0.05
CA ILE A 45 9.45 -1.82 -1.10
C ILE A 45 8.95 -0.45 -0.58
N ALA A 46 8.12 -0.43 0.45
CA ALA A 46 7.62 0.81 1.04
C ALA A 46 8.76 1.65 1.66
N PHE A 47 9.68 1.03 2.40
CA PHE A 47 10.83 1.70 3.01
C PHE A 47 11.80 2.23 1.97
N ASN A 48 12.00 1.51 0.86
CA ASN A 48 12.76 2.02 -0.27
C ASN A 48 12.19 3.34 -0.79
N LEU A 49 10.87 3.43 -0.99
CA LEU A 49 10.19 4.67 -1.41
C LEU A 49 10.33 5.78 -0.36
N LEU A 50 10.10 5.47 0.91
CA LEU A 50 10.22 6.44 2.01
C LEU A 50 11.63 6.98 2.17
N ALA A 51 12.64 6.18 1.85
CA ALA A 51 14.03 6.59 1.88
C ALA A 51 14.46 7.35 0.61
N GLY A 52 13.54 7.68 -0.30
CA GLY A 52 13.79 8.43 -1.54
C GLY A 52 14.08 7.55 -2.76
N GLY A 53 13.86 6.23 -2.66
CA GLY A 53 13.89 5.33 -3.81
C GLY A 53 12.76 5.63 -4.79
N MET A 54 13.00 5.41 -6.09
CA MET A 54 12.00 5.64 -7.15
C MET A 54 11.72 4.38 -7.98
N CYS A 55 12.52 3.34 -7.83
CA CYS A 55 12.36 2.06 -8.52
C CYS A 55 12.91 0.90 -7.67
N LEU A 56 12.61 -0.35 -8.08
CA LEU A 56 13.04 -1.55 -7.36
C LEU A 56 14.55 -1.75 -7.41
N GLU A 57 15.22 -1.29 -8.48
CA GLU A 57 16.67 -1.36 -8.63
C GLU A 57 17.41 -0.59 -7.53
N HIS A 58 16.78 0.43 -6.93
CA HIS A 58 17.35 1.13 -5.78
C HIS A 58 17.46 0.27 -4.52
N LEU A 59 16.80 -0.90 -4.47
CA LEU A 59 17.04 -1.88 -3.40
C LEU A 59 18.48 -2.40 -3.41
N GLU A 60 19.18 -2.36 -4.55
CA GLU A 60 20.59 -2.73 -4.62
C GLU A 60 21.48 -1.75 -3.83
N LEU A 61 21.10 -0.47 -3.75
CA LEU A 61 21.78 0.48 -2.86
C LEU A 61 21.46 0.17 -1.39
N ARG A 62 20.17 -0.10 -1.08
CA ARG A 62 19.70 -0.32 0.30
C ARG A 62 20.26 -1.58 0.95
N ARG A 63 20.44 -2.64 0.17
CA ARG A 63 20.95 -3.92 0.69
C ARG A 63 22.46 -3.89 0.98
N ASN A 64 23.18 -2.91 0.43
CA ASN A 64 24.61 -2.71 0.61
C ASN A 64 24.90 -1.53 1.57
N ASP A 65 23.86 -0.93 2.15
CA ASP A 65 23.95 0.17 3.11
C ASP A 65 23.77 -0.38 4.55
N GLU A 66 24.88 -0.43 5.29
CA GLU A 66 24.89 -0.92 6.68
C GLU A 66 23.94 -0.12 7.58
N ALA A 67 23.86 1.19 7.41
CA ALA A 67 22.97 2.02 8.24
C ALA A 67 21.49 1.69 7.99
N ASN A 68 21.13 1.36 6.74
CA ASN A 68 19.79 0.91 6.39
C ASN A 68 19.49 -0.47 7.00
N LEU A 69 20.42 -1.41 6.89
CA LEU A 69 20.28 -2.76 7.46
C LEU A 69 20.16 -2.73 8.99
N ASP A 70 20.99 -1.92 9.66
CA ASP A 70 20.95 -1.71 11.11
C ASP A 70 19.62 -1.08 11.55
N ALA A 71 19.13 -0.07 10.82
CA ALA A 71 17.84 0.55 11.10
C ALA A 71 16.69 -0.46 11.00
N LEU A 72 16.69 -1.28 9.94
CA LEU A 72 15.72 -2.36 9.75
C LEU A 72 15.89 -3.49 10.78
N GLY A 73 17.08 -3.63 11.37
CA GLY A 73 17.44 -4.71 12.28
C GLY A 73 17.56 -6.06 11.57
N THR A 74 18.02 -6.05 10.31
CA THR A 74 18.14 -7.26 9.48
C THR A 74 19.55 -7.37 8.89
N GLN A 75 20.00 -8.59 8.65
CA GLN A 75 21.28 -8.86 7.98
C GLN A 75 21.17 -8.75 6.46
N ARG A 76 19.96 -8.86 5.90
CA ARG A 76 19.71 -8.84 4.46
C ARG A 76 18.27 -8.48 4.16
N ILE A 77 18.06 -7.90 2.98
CA ILE A 77 16.75 -7.60 2.42
C ILE A 77 16.63 -8.22 1.02
N PRO A 78 15.39 -8.44 0.51
CA PRO A 78 15.17 -8.86 -0.86
C PRO A 78 15.91 -7.98 -1.87
N ASP A 79 16.60 -8.60 -2.83
CA ASP A 79 17.21 -7.90 -3.95
C ASP A 79 16.15 -7.45 -4.98
N PRO A 80 16.49 -6.56 -5.92
CA PRO A 80 15.53 -6.05 -6.91
C PRO A 80 14.81 -7.13 -7.72
N THR A 81 15.50 -8.22 -8.11
CA THR A 81 14.90 -9.29 -8.91
C THR A 81 13.93 -10.11 -8.08
N THR A 82 14.30 -10.43 -6.84
CA THR A 82 13.41 -11.11 -5.89
C THR A 82 12.18 -10.26 -5.56
N ALA A 83 12.34 -8.95 -5.35
CA ALA A 83 11.20 -8.04 -5.14
C ALA A 83 10.27 -7.97 -6.36
N GLY A 84 10.84 -7.97 -7.57
CA GLY A 84 10.09 -8.03 -8.82
C GLY A 84 9.30 -9.34 -8.96
N ASP A 85 9.92 -10.48 -8.67
CA ASP A 85 9.26 -11.79 -8.70
C ASP A 85 8.15 -11.91 -7.65
N PHE A 86 8.30 -11.28 -6.49
CA PHE A 86 7.24 -11.17 -5.51
C PHE A 86 6.04 -10.38 -6.04
N CYS A 87 6.28 -9.20 -6.64
CA CYS A 87 5.22 -8.36 -7.21
C CYS A 87 4.41 -9.09 -8.30
N ARG A 88 5.07 -9.90 -9.14
CA ARG A 88 4.40 -10.68 -10.21
C ARG A 88 3.41 -11.72 -9.72
N ARG A 89 3.43 -12.06 -8.42
CA ARG A 89 2.51 -13.05 -7.82
C ARG A 89 1.18 -12.44 -7.40
N PHE A 90 1.07 -11.11 -7.36
CA PHE A 90 -0.17 -10.45 -6.94
C PHE A 90 -1.25 -10.57 -8.01
N SER A 91 -2.42 -11.05 -7.59
CA SER A 91 -3.68 -10.80 -8.28
C SER A 91 -4.38 -9.57 -7.68
N ALA A 92 -5.43 -9.07 -8.35
CA ALA A 92 -6.30 -8.02 -7.81
C ALA A 92 -6.87 -8.41 -6.42
N TRP A 93 -7.14 -9.70 -6.19
CA TRP A 93 -7.58 -10.20 -4.90
C TRP A 93 -6.49 -10.09 -3.83
N ASN A 94 -5.23 -10.39 -4.15
CA ASN A 94 -4.12 -10.24 -3.20
C ASN A 94 -3.92 -8.78 -2.81
N VAL A 95 -4.03 -7.85 -3.76
CA VAL A 95 -3.98 -6.40 -3.47
C VAL A 95 -5.13 -5.99 -2.54
N PHE A 96 -6.35 -6.47 -2.80
CA PHE A 96 -7.49 -6.24 -1.90
C PHE A 96 -7.22 -6.76 -0.48
N VAL A 97 -6.70 -7.99 -0.36
CA VAL A 97 -6.34 -8.61 0.92
C VAL A 97 -5.22 -7.86 1.63
N LEU A 98 -4.28 -7.25 0.89
CA LEU A 98 -3.25 -6.39 1.45
C LEU A 98 -3.84 -5.10 2.04
N HIS A 99 -4.77 -4.42 1.35
CA HIS A 99 -5.49 -3.26 1.94
C HIS A 99 -6.16 -3.65 3.27
N GLU A 100 -6.84 -4.79 3.24
CA GLU A 100 -7.47 -5.38 4.40
C GLU A 100 -6.46 -5.66 5.53
N ALA A 101 -5.25 -6.15 5.22
CA ALA A 101 -4.17 -6.31 6.20
C ALA A 101 -3.75 -4.98 6.84
N PHE A 102 -3.73 -3.89 6.10
CA PHE A 102 -3.46 -2.55 6.63
C PHE A 102 -4.60 -1.97 7.46
N HIS A 103 -5.84 -2.44 7.29
CA HIS A 103 -6.98 -1.96 8.08
C HIS A 103 -6.94 -2.41 9.54
N GLU A 104 -6.37 -3.57 9.84
CA GLU A 104 -6.22 -4.01 11.23
C GLU A 104 -5.37 -3.07 12.10
N PRO A 105 -4.13 -2.70 11.73
CA PRO A 105 -3.36 -1.71 12.48
C PRO A 105 -4.02 -0.34 12.47
N ARG A 106 -4.69 0.05 11.37
CA ARG A 106 -5.45 1.31 11.28
C ARG A 106 -6.55 1.40 12.35
N LEU A 107 -7.33 0.34 12.54
CA LEU A 107 -8.36 0.30 13.58
C LEU A 107 -7.77 0.48 15.00
N LYS A 108 -6.54 0.02 15.25
CA LYS A 108 -5.84 0.27 16.53
C LYS A 108 -5.50 1.75 16.71
N VAL A 109 -5.14 2.44 15.64
CA VAL A 109 -4.85 3.89 15.65
C VAL A 109 -6.13 4.70 15.83
N TRP A 110 -7.19 4.37 15.09
CA TRP A 110 -8.47 5.08 15.18
C TRP A 110 -9.10 5.01 16.57
N ARG A 111 -8.97 3.88 17.29
CA ARG A 111 -9.43 3.74 18.69
C ARG A 111 -8.76 4.70 19.68
N GLN A 112 -7.67 5.36 19.30
CA GLN A 112 -6.97 6.33 20.14
C GLN A 112 -7.34 7.78 19.81
N GLN A 113 -8.23 8.00 18.85
CA GLN A 113 -8.69 9.33 18.48
C GLN A 113 -9.68 9.90 19.52
N PRO A 114 -9.80 11.24 19.62
CA PRO A 114 -10.77 11.88 20.49
C PRO A 114 -12.22 11.54 20.11
N GLU A 115 -13.18 11.77 21.02
CA GLU A 115 -14.59 11.38 20.81
C GLU A 115 -15.22 12.01 19.57
N ASP A 116 -14.89 13.26 19.26
CA ASP A 116 -15.37 14.01 18.10
C ASP A 116 -14.93 13.39 16.75
N PHE A 117 -13.85 12.60 16.74
CA PHE A 117 -13.44 11.84 15.56
C PHE A 117 -14.53 10.87 15.10
N PHE A 118 -15.33 10.33 16.02
CA PHE A 118 -16.32 9.30 15.73
C PHE A 118 -17.69 9.85 15.28
N ASP A 119 -17.89 11.16 15.37
CA ASP A 119 -19.18 11.81 15.11
C ASP A 119 -19.59 11.78 13.62
N LEU A 120 -18.61 11.77 12.70
CA LEU A 120 -18.86 11.79 11.27
C LEU A 120 -17.68 11.24 10.46
N ALA A 121 -17.91 10.17 9.68
CA ALA A 121 -16.98 9.74 8.64
C ALA A 121 -17.35 10.36 7.27
N VAL A 122 -16.47 11.22 6.73
CA VAL A 122 -16.56 11.68 5.34
C VAL A 122 -15.61 10.85 4.47
N ILE A 123 -16.18 10.01 3.60
CA ILE A 123 -15.44 9.18 2.65
C ILE A 123 -15.50 9.84 1.28
N GLU A 124 -14.34 10.04 0.67
CA GLU A 124 -14.21 10.60 -0.67
C GLU A 124 -13.70 9.53 -1.63
N ALA A 125 -14.12 9.63 -2.90
CA ALA A 125 -13.67 8.76 -3.97
C ALA A 125 -13.27 9.62 -5.16
N ASP A 126 -12.06 9.44 -5.64
CA ASP A 126 -11.58 10.15 -6.83
C ASP A 126 -10.91 9.22 -7.83
N GLY A 127 -11.15 9.49 -9.10
CA GLY A 127 -10.56 8.77 -10.23
C GLY A 127 -9.58 9.66 -10.96
N THR A 128 -8.30 9.31 -10.98
CA THR A 128 -7.26 10.10 -11.66
C THR A 128 -6.70 9.34 -12.85
N MET A 129 -6.50 10.00 -13.99
CA MET A 129 -5.77 9.43 -15.12
C MET A 129 -4.26 9.49 -14.85
N VAL A 130 -3.58 8.35 -14.92
CA VAL A 130 -2.12 8.24 -14.83
C VAL A 130 -1.59 7.72 -16.16
N GLU A 131 -0.94 8.60 -16.91
CA GLU A 131 -0.38 8.27 -18.23
C GLU A 131 0.84 7.34 -18.13
N THR A 132 1.04 6.51 -19.15
CA THR A 132 2.20 5.64 -19.25
C THR A 132 2.63 5.45 -20.70
N CYS A 133 3.94 5.27 -20.90
CA CYS A 133 4.50 4.86 -22.19
C CYS A 133 4.43 3.34 -22.41
N GLY A 134 3.90 2.58 -21.45
CA GLY A 134 3.81 1.11 -21.47
C GLY A 134 2.58 0.58 -22.19
N GLU A 135 2.44 0.83 -23.49
CA GLU A 135 1.23 0.48 -24.27
C GLU A 135 0.86 -1.01 -24.27
N LYS A 136 1.86 -1.89 -24.07
CA LYS A 136 1.68 -3.35 -24.06
C LYS A 136 1.65 -3.94 -22.64
N LYS A 137 1.63 -3.12 -21.61
CA LYS A 137 1.50 -3.61 -20.23
C LYS A 137 0.06 -4.04 -19.98
N GLU A 138 -0.08 -5.10 -19.20
CA GLU A 138 -1.39 -5.59 -18.74
C GLU A 138 -2.16 -4.47 -18.02
N ASP A 139 -3.47 -4.45 -18.21
CA ASP A 139 -4.41 -3.49 -17.63
C ASP A 139 -4.18 -2.00 -17.98
N ILE A 140 -3.36 -1.69 -18.98
CA ILE A 140 -3.27 -0.34 -19.56
C ILE A 140 -4.34 -0.14 -20.64
N GLY A 141 -5.01 1.00 -20.60
CA GLY A 141 -6.07 1.35 -21.55
C GLY A 141 -5.85 2.71 -22.21
N LEU A 142 -6.29 2.84 -23.47
CA LEU A 142 -6.28 4.09 -24.21
C LEU A 142 -7.52 4.93 -23.87
N ASN A 143 -7.34 6.11 -23.29
CA ASN A 143 -8.46 6.99 -22.96
C ASN A 143 -9.05 7.67 -24.22
N HIS A 144 -10.17 8.39 -24.04
CA HIS A 144 -10.85 9.11 -25.13
C HIS A 144 -10.01 10.23 -25.79
N LYS A 145 -8.91 10.66 -25.16
CA LYS A 145 -7.96 11.64 -25.69
C LYS A 145 -6.78 10.98 -26.42
N GLY A 146 -6.78 9.65 -26.56
CA GLY A 146 -5.68 8.92 -27.19
C GLY A 146 -4.44 8.78 -26.30
N GLN A 147 -4.59 8.85 -24.98
CA GLN A 147 -3.48 8.69 -24.02
C GLN A 147 -3.56 7.32 -23.35
N TRP A 148 -2.46 6.57 -23.39
CA TRP A 148 -2.34 5.28 -22.71
C TRP A 148 -2.12 5.48 -21.21
N GLY A 149 -2.80 4.71 -20.38
CA GLY A 149 -2.60 4.78 -18.94
C GLY A 149 -3.54 3.94 -18.12
N CYS A 150 -3.51 4.23 -16.82
CA CYS A 150 -4.44 3.72 -15.83
C CYS A 150 -5.38 4.83 -15.37
N HIS A 151 -6.51 4.44 -14.80
CA HIS A 151 -7.46 5.32 -14.15
C HIS A 151 -7.73 4.87 -12.71
N PRO A 152 -6.72 4.91 -11.82
CA PRO A 152 -6.88 4.49 -10.43
C PRO A 152 -8.06 5.17 -9.75
N LEU A 153 -8.86 4.38 -9.03
CA LEU A 153 -9.83 4.86 -8.05
C LEU A 153 -9.15 4.90 -6.68
N VAL A 154 -9.21 6.04 -6.02
CA VAL A 154 -8.66 6.24 -4.67
C VAL A 154 -9.82 6.56 -3.74
N MET A 155 -9.96 5.78 -2.67
CA MET A 155 -10.91 6.04 -1.58
C MET A 155 -10.16 6.61 -0.39
N THR A 156 -10.59 7.74 0.16
CA THR A 156 -9.94 8.40 1.31
C THR A 156 -10.92 8.69 2.43
N LEU A 157 -10.42 8.70 3.67
CA LEU A 157 -11.14 9.25 4.82
C LEU A 157 -10.69 10.70 5.02
N ALA A 158 -11.60 11.68 4.91
CA ALA A 158 -11.24 13.09 4.92
C ALA A 158 -10.56 13.55 6.23
N ALA A 159 -11.01 13.00 7.37
CA ALA A 159 -10.51 13.37 8.70
C ALA A 159 -9.02 13.04 8.90
N THR A 160 -8.55 11.91 8.35
CA THR A 160 -7.15 11.46 8.50
C THR A 160 -6.33 11.60 7.22
N ARG A 161 -6.99 11.83 6.08
CA ARG A 161 -6.41 11.82 4.73
C ARG A 161 -5.78 10.47 4.35
N GLU A 162 -6.11 9.40 5.07
CA GLU A 162 -5.62 8.07 4.77
C GLU A 162 -6.33 7.49 3.55
N VAL A 163 -5.57 6.78 2.70
CA VAL A 163 -6.13 5.95 1.63
C VAL A 163 -6.73 4.69 2.24
N LEU A 164 -8.04 4.53 2.08
CA LEU A 164 -8.78 3.33 2.46
C LEU A 164 -8.58 2.23 1.43
N TYR A 165 -8.85 2.50 0.16
CA TYR A 165 -8.66 1.54 -0.91
C TYR A 165 -8.07 2.24 -2.13
N LEU A 166 -7.18 1.53 -2.84
CA LEU A 166 -6.65 1.94 -4.13
C LEU A 166 -6.93 0.85 -5.16
N VAL A 167 -7.58 1.22 -6.26
CA VAL A 167 -8.01 0.25 -7.27
C VAL A 167 -7.51 0.69 -8.62
N ASN A 168 -6.50 0.00 -9.13
CA ASN A 168 -5.98 0.31 -10.44
C ASN A 168 -6.96 -0.21 -11.51
N ARG A 169 -7.32 0.66 -12.46
CA ARG A 169 -8.24 0.33 -13.56
C ARG A 169 -7.61 0.75 -14.88
N PRO A 170 -7.98 0.14 -16.01
CA PRO A 170 -7.53 0.60 -17.31
C PRO A 170 -7.95 2.05 -17.61
N GLY A 171 -7.13 2.80 -18.34
CA GLY A 171 -7.35 4.22 -18.68
C GLY A 171 -8.60 4.53 -19.50
N ASN A 172 -9.26 3.50 -20.04
CA ASN A 172 -10.51 3.64 -20.80
C ASN A 172 -11.78 3.42 -19.96
N ARG A 173 -11.65 3.24 -18.65
CA ARG A 173 -12.78 3.00 -17.74
C ARG A 173 -13.39 4.31 -17.23
N PRO A 174 -14.72 4.37 -17.02
CA PRO A 174 -15.37 5.54 -16.45
C PRO A 174 -15.04 5.69 -14.96
N SER A 175 -15.09 6.92 -14.46
CA SER A 175 -14.68 7.25 -13.08
C SER A 175 -15.47 6.53 -11.99
N HIS A 176 -16.77 6.27 -12.21
CA HIS A 176 -17.66 5.63 -11.24
C HIS A 176 -17.54 4.10 -11.20
N GLU A 177 -16.83 3.46 -12.14
CA GLU A 177 -16.73 2.00 -12.17
C GLU A 177 -16.11 1.47 -10.87
N GLN A 178 -16.75 0.47 -10.25
CA GLN A 178 -16.40 -0.12 -8.95
C GLN A 178 -16.53 0.80 -7.72
N ALA A 179 -16.85 2.09 -7.88
CA ALA A 179 -16.91 3.03 -6.76
C ALA A 179 -17.91 2.63 -5.67
N ALA A 180 -19.13 2.20 -6.05
CA ALA A 180 -20.16 1.79 -5.10
C ALA A 180 -19.68 0.66 -4.15
N ALA A 181 -19.05 -0.38 -4.71
CA ALA A 181 -18.57 -1.50 -3.91
C ALA A 181 -17.48 -1.08 -2.92
N TYR A 182 -16.59 -0.16 -3.31
CA TYR A 182 -15.54 0.34 -2.42
C TYR A 182 -16.04 1.39 -1.42
N PHE A 183 -17.12 2.12 -1.73
CA PHE A 183 -17.85 2.89 -0.73
C PHE A 183 -18.45 1.98 0.34
N ASP A 184 -19.17 0.92 -0.04
CA ASP A 184 -19.75 -0.03 0.92
C ASP A 184 -18.68 -0.61 1.86
N ARG A 185 -17.53 -1.02 1.31
CA ARG A 185 -16.38 -1.51 2.10
C ARG A 185 -15.79 -0.45 3.03
N SER A 186 -15.65 0.79 2.55
CA SER A 186 -15.13 1.90 3.35
C SER A 186 -16.07 2.25 4.50
N ILE A 187 -17.38 2.23 4.24
CA ILE A 187 -18.42 2.43 5.26
C ILE A 187 -18.36 1.31 6.30
N ASP A 188 -18.26 0.05 5.86
CA ASP A 188 -18.12 -1.09 6.77
C ASP A 188 -16.86 -0.96 7.65
N LEU A 189 -15.74 -0.51 7.09
CA LEU A 189 -14.51 -0.25 7.84
C LEU A 189 -14.71 0.86 8.89
N CYS A 190 -15.31 1.99 8.51
CA CYS A 190 -15.60 3.10 9.41
C CYS A 190 -16.52 2.65 10.56
N ARG A 191 -17.60 1.92 10.25
CA ARG A 191 -18.52 1.36 11.25
C ARG A 191 -17.85 0.39 12.21
N ARG A 192 -16.94 -0.47 11.73
CA ARG A 192 -16.12 -1.36 12.58
C ARG A 192 -15.25 -0.59 13.58
N ALA A 193 -14.93 0.66 13.29
CA ALA A 193 -14.19 1.54 14.17
C ALA A 193 -15.06 2.31 15.17
N GLY A 194 -16.38 2.34 14.95
CA GLY A 194 -17.33 3.13 15.75
C GLY A 194 -17.65 4.50 15.16
N LEU A 195 -17.24 4.80 13.93
CA LEU A 195 -17.63 6.03 13.23
C LEU A 195 -19.10 5.96 12.80
N ALA A 196 -19.81 7.09 12.94
CA ALA A 196 -21.17 7.27 12.44
C ALA A 196 -21.24 7.35 10.90
#